data_AF-A0A7S3FHF1-F1
#
_entry.id   AF-A0A7S3FHF1-F1
#
_cell.length_a   1.000
_cell.length_b   1.000
_cell.length_c   1.000
_cell.angle_alpha   90.00
_cell.angle_beta   90.00
_cell.angle_gamma   90.00
#
_symmetry.space_group_name_H-M   'P 1'
#
loop_
_entity.id
_entity.type
_entity.pdbx_description
1 polymer ?
#
loop_
_entity_poly.entity_id
_entity_poly.type
_entity_poly.pdbx_seq_one_letter_code
_entity_poly.pdbx_strand_id
1 'polypeptide(L)'
;EPKQMKEALAEAESFSFRADPIETIRKYLTMPAEKFLTEQLKMASRLGQEERQDDLSTQIKMHFFERTGDTFALANFERLRSAEEWAAAKKISGKTRKQLAALFLQHQLKPLPTSLTQLDRSLREDATHTFKCVMGFMGDAGFCYPLTLAQELVALALKGGATLQTEVYVQMMKQLTSNPSPASERLGWQLFALMVQCFPPDPLVENYVANFLRGGPLSATFYLRLGYAARRRGPRSRAPLDSELPGMLSAVEDMHRGEEIEAMDELPPPLPTSPSRLGTSFSGKI
;
A
#
# COMPACT_ATOMS: atom_id res chain seq x y z
N GLU A 1 4.46 8.14 -24.82
CA GLU A 1 3.48 8.91 -24.01
C GLU A 1 2.31 9.44 -24.84
N PRO A 2 1.09 9.58 -24.27
CA PRO A 2 -0.07 10.17 -24.95
C PRO A 2 0.18 11.58 -25.52
N LYS A 3 1.07 12.36 -24.89
CA LYS A 3 1.49 13.68 -25.37
C LYS A 3 2.18 13.59 -26.74
N GLN A 4 3.17 12.70 -26.88
CA GLN A 4 3.90 12.48 -28.14
C GLN A 4 2.98 11.94 -29.23
N MET A 5 2.02 11.09 -28.87
CA MET A 5 1.00 10.60 -29.81
C MET A 5 0.10 11.73 -30.34
N LYS A 6 -0.28 12.67 -29.48
CA LYS A 6 -1.06 13.87 -29.89
C LYS A 6 -0.25 14.80 -30.77
N GLU A 7 1.02 15.03 -30.44
CA GLU A 7 1.94 15.86 -31.24
C GLU A 7 2.14 15.26 -32.63
N ALA A 8 2.43 13.95 -32.73
CA ALA A 8 2.59 13.25 -34.00
C ALA A 8 1.30 13.25 -34.85
N LEU A 9 0.13 13.13 -34.21
CA LEU A 9 -1.15 13.21 -34.92
C LEU A 9 -1.41 14.64 -35.45
N ALA A 10 -1.15 15.67 -34.64
CA ALA A 10 -1.33 17.06 -35.04
C ALA A 10 -0.40 17.46 -36.19
N GLU A 11 0.85 17.00 -36.16
CA GLU A 11 1.81 17.20 -37.25
C GLU A 11 1.34 16.50 -38.54
N ALA A 12 0.94 15.23 -38.47
CA ALA A 12 0.44 14.49 -39.64
C ALA A 12 -0.83 15.13 -40.24
N GLU A 13 -1.73 15.65 -39.41
CA GLU A 13 -2.94 16.36 -39.86
C GLU A 13 -2.60 17.68 -40.56
N SER A 14 -1.56 18.40 -40.12
CA SER A 14 -1.11 19.64 -40.77
C SER A 14 -0.63 19.43 -42.21
N PHE A 15 -0.08 18.25 -42.51
CA PHE A 15 0.36 17.86 -43.85
C PHE A 15 -0.70 17.06 -44.63
N SER A 16 -1.92 16.88 -44.09
CA SER A 16 -2.94 15.98 -44.66
C SER A 16 -2.43 14.55 -44.91
N PHE A 17 -1.44 14.12 -44.15
CA PHE A 17 -0.77 12.84 -44.31
C PHE A 17 -1.65 11.70 -43.76
N ARG A 18 -1.90 10.68 -44.58
CA ARG A 18 -2.66 9.48 -44.19
C ARG A 18 -1.79 8.24 -44.32
N ALA A 19 -1.64 7.52 -43.22
CA ALA A 19 -0.94 6.24 -43.17
C ALA A 19 -1.49 5.40 -42.01
N ASP A 20 -1.36 4.07 -42.12
CA ASP A 20 -1.83 3.11 -41.11
C ASP A 20 -1.34 3.41 -39.67
N PRO A 21 -0.08 3.88 -39.44
CA PRO A 21 0.37 4.27 -38.11
C PRO A 21 -0.39 5.47 -37.53
N ILE A 22 -0.78 6.43 -38.37
CA ILE A 22 -1.52 7.63 -37.94
C ILE A 22 -2.96 7.25 -37.55
N GLU A 23 -3.59 6.36 -38.31
CA GLU A 23 -4.91 5.81 -37.95
C GLU A 23 -4.86 5.00 -36.66
N THR A 24 -3.78 4.26 -36.45
CA THR A 24 -3.52 3.51 -35.22
C THR A 24 -3.35 4.45 -34.02
N ILE A 25 -2.58 5.54 -34.16
CA ILE A 25 -2.44 6.58 -33.13
C ILE A 25 -3.81 7.19 -32.79
N ARG A 26 -4.61 7.54 -33.81
CA ARG A 26 -5.96 8.08 -33.62
C ARG A 26 -6.86 7.10 -32.86
N LYS A 27 -6.79 5.81 -33.19
CA LYS A 27 -7.53 4.75 -32.47
C LYS A 27 -7.11 4.67 -31.01
N TYR A 28 -5.82 4.76 -30.70
CA TYR A 28 -5.33 4.72 -29.32
C TYR A 28 -5.72 5.96 -28.52
N LEU A 29 -5.68 7.15 -29.13
CA LEU A 29 -6.07 8.40 -28.48
C LEU A 29 -7.59 8.52 -28.20
N THR A 30 -8.41 7.80 -28.96
CA THR A 30 -9.88 7.81 -28.81
C THR A 30 -10.42 6.70 -27.91
N MET A 31 -9.57 5.73 -27.52
CA MET A 31 -10.01 4.62 -26.67
C MET A 31 -10.04 5.00 -25.17
N PRO A 32 -10.86 4.32 -24.34
CA PRO A 32 -10.84 4.53 -22.90
C PRO A 32 -9.48 4.22 -22.27
N ALA A 33 -9.07 5.00 -21.27
CA ALA A 33 -7.77 4.90 -20.60
C ALA A 33 -7.45 3.48 -20.12
N GLU A 34 -8.42 2.78 -19.52
CA GLU A 34 -8.26 1.40 -19.06
C GLU A 34 -7.91 0.41 -20.20
N LYS A 35 -8.59 0.55 -21.35
CA LYS A 35 -8.30 -0.28 -22.52
C LYS A 35 -6.92 0.05 -23.09
N PHE A 36 -6.55 1.33 -23.10
CA PHE A 36 -5.24 1.77 -23.55
C PHE A 36 -4.11 1.19 -22.67
N LEU A 37 -4.25 1.28 -21.35
CA LEU A 37 -3.30 0.70 -20.41
C LEU A 37 -3.19 -0.82 -20.56
N THR A 38 -4.31 -1.50 -20.79
CA THR A 38 -4.32 -2.95 -21.05
C THR A 38 -3.57 -3.32 -22.33
N GLU A 39 -3.73 -2.54 -23.41
CA GLU A 39 -2.96 -2.77 -24.64
C GLU A 39 -1.47 -2.48 -24.44
N GLN A 40 -1.11 -1.43 -23.68
CA GLN A 40 0.28 -1.20 -23.31
C GLN A 40 0.86 -2.36 -22.49
N LEU A 41 0.08 -2.93 -21.56
CA LEU A 41 0.52 -4.05 -20.73
C LEU A 41 0.81 -5.29 -21.59
N LYS A 42 -0.06 -5.57 -22.56
CA LYS A 42 0.17 -6.66 -23.53
C LYS A 42 1.45 -6.45 -24.34
N MET A 43 1.73 -5.22 -24.77
CA MET A 43 2.97 -4.92 -25.51
C MET A 43 4.20 -5.02 -24.61
N ALA A 44 4.13 -4.47 -23.40
CA ALA A 44 5.21 -4.56 -22.41
C ALA A 44 5.55 -6.02 -22.08
N SER A 45 4.54 -6.88 -21.96
CA SER A 45 4.71 -8.33 -21.79
C SER A 45 5.42 -8.98 -22.99
N ARG A 46 5.03 -8.64 -24.23
CA ARG A 46 5.70 -9.14 -25.45
C ARG A 46 7.16 -8.71 -25.55
N LEU A 47 7.48 -7.51 -25.08
CA LEU A 47 8.83 -6.93 -25.11
C LEU A 47 9.69 -7.32 -23.90
N GLY A 48 9.16 -8.12 -22.96
CA GLY A 48 9.87 -8.49 -21.72
C GLY A 48 10.17 -7.30 -20.80
N GLN A 49 9.41 -6.21 -20.90
CA GLN A 49 9.59 -5.01 -20.08
C GLN A 49 8.90 -5.18 -18.73
N GLU A 50 9.56 -5.87 -17.81
CA GLU A 50 8.97 -6.31 -16.54
C GLU A 50 8.56 -5.16 -15.61
N GLU A 51 9.45 -4.20 -15.37
CA GLU A 51 9.17 -3.03 -14.52
C GLU A 51 7.99 -2.23 -15.07
N ARG A 52 7.93 -2.06 -16.39
CA ARG A 52 6.80 -1.41 -17.06
C ARG A 52 5.49 -2.19 -16.89
N GLN A 53 5.53 -3.52 -16.82
CA GLN A 53 4.33 -4.32 -16.56
C GLN A 53 3.80 -4.07 -15.15
N ASP A 54 4.68 -3.96 -14.15
CA ASP A 54 4.32 -3.66 -12.77
C ASP A 54 3.68 -2.26 -12.66
N ASP A 55 4.24 -1.28 -13.38
CA ASP A 55 3.71 0.08 -13.48
C ASP A 55 2.33 0.14 -14.12
N LEU A 56 2.17 -0.52 -15.26
CA LEU A 56 0.90 -0.52 -15.99
C LEU A 56 -0.19 -1.26 -15.21
N SER A 57 0.14 -2.38 -14.56
CA SER A 57 -0.77 -3.10 -13.68
C SER A 57 -1.23 -2.24 -12.51
N THR A 58 -0.31 -1.46 -11.94
CA THR A 58 -0.62 -0.49 -10.89
C THR A 58 -1.55 0.60 -11.39
N GLN A 59 -1.29 1.21 -12.55
CA GLN A 59 -2.16 2.23 -13.13
C GLN A 59 -3.57 1.71 -13.43
N ILE A 60 -3.68 0.49 -13.98
CA ILE A 60 -4.98 -0.16 -14.22
C ILE A 60 -5.75 -0.32 -12.91
N LYS A 61 -5.07 -0.79 -11.86
CA LYS A 61 -5.68 -0.98 -10.53
C LYS A 61 -6.13 0.35 -9.92
N MET A 62 -5.35 1.42 -10.06
CA MET A 62 -5.74 2.74 -9.55
C MET A 62 -6.98 3.29 -10.27
N HIS A 63 -7.05 3.18 -11.59
CA HIS A 63 -8.23 3.59 -12.38
C HIS A 63 -9.47 2.76 -12.02
N PHE A 64 -9.31 1.47 -11.67
CA PHE A 64 -10.39 0.65 -11.13
C PHE A 64 -10.95 1.21 -9.81
N PHE A 65 -10.09 1.73 -8.92
CA PHE A 65 -10.52 2.29 -7.63
C PHE A 65 -11.17 3.67 -7.73
N GLU A 66 -10.85 4.47 -8.74
CA GLU A 66 -11.56 5.72 -9.03
C GLU A 66 -13.05 5.50 -9.27
N ARG A 67 -13.43 4.34 -9.82
CA ARG A 67 -14.81 4.00 -10.17
C ARG A 67 -15.58 3.26 -9.08
N THR A 68 -14.87 2.56 -8.20
CA THR A 68 -15.47 1.65 -7.22
C THR A 68 -15.65 2.26 -5.83
N GLY A 69 -15.06 3.44 -5.58
CA GLY A 69 -15.25 4.18 -4.32
C GLY A 69 -14.94 3.30 -3.10
N ASP A 70 -15.82 3.32 -2.11
CA ASP A 70 -15.65 2.61 -0.82
C ASP A 70 -16.19 1.17 -0.82
N THR A 71 -16.48 0.59 -1.98
CA THR A 71 -17.00 -0.79 -2.09
C THR A 71 -16.10 -1.79 -1.35
N PHE A 72 -14.78 -1.55 -1.40
CA PHE A 72 -13.76 -2.39 -0.78
C PHE A 72 -13.31 -1.90 0.61
N ALA A 73 -14.18 -1.24 1.37
CA ALA A 73 -13.94 -0.98 2.79
C ALA A 73 -13.76 -2.30 3.55
N LEU A 74 -12.79 -2.38 4.46
CA LEU A 74 -12.46 -3.60 5.20
C LEU A 74 -13.67 -4.19 5.93
N ALA A 75 -14.56 -3.35 6.47
CA ALA A 75 -15.77 -3.78 7.16
C ALA A 75 -16.72 -4.62 6.28
N ASN A 76 -16.62 -4.50 4.95
CA ASN A 76 -17.43 -5.26 4.00
C ASN A 76 -16.79 -6.59 3.58
N PHE A 77 -15.62 -6.95 4.12
CA PHE A 77 -14.92 -8.17 3.72
C PHE A 77 -15.67 -9.43 4.18
N GLU A 78 -16.11 -10.24 3.21
CA GLU A 78 -17.03 -11.37 3.41
C GLU A 78 -16.52 -12.45 4.38
N ARG A 79 -15.20 -12.60 4.55
CA ARG A 79 -14.61 -13.61 5.44
C ARG A 79 -14.42 -13.15 6.88
N LEU A 80 -14.80 -11.90 7.21
CA LEU A 80 -14.75 -11.43 8.58
C LEU A 80 -15.73 -12.21 9.46
N ARG A 81 -15.38 -12.36 10.74
CA ARG A 81 -16.34 -12.69 11.79
C ARG A 81 -17.24 -11.49 12.05
N SER A 82 -18.42 -11.75 12.61
CA SER A 82 -19.18 -10.66 13.23
C SER A 82 -18.43 -10.14 14.47
N ALA A 83 -18.59 -8.84 14.73
CA ALA A 83 -17.97 -8.21 15.89
C ALA A 83 -18.48 -8.83 17.20
N GLU A 84 -19.73 -9.30 17.21
CA GLU A 84 -20.39 -9.98 18.32
C GLU A 84 -19.78 -11.37 18.59
N GLU A 85 -19.59 -12.19 17.55
CA GLU A 85 -18.94 -13.51 17.67
C GLU A 85 -17.51 -13.39 18.18
N TRP A 86 -16.76 -12.44 17.62
CA TRP A 86 -15.39 -12.17 18.05
C TRP A 86 -15.34 -11.71 19.51
N ALA A 87 -16.26 -10.83 19.93
CA ALA A 87 -16.36 -10.36 21.30
C ALA A 87 -16.77 -11.49 22.28
N ALA A 88 -17.60 -12.43 21.83
CA ALA A 88 -18.05 -13.58 22.62
C ALA A 88 -16.94 -14.62 22.88
N ALA A 89 -15.87 -14.63 22.08
CA ALA A 89 -14.73 -15.53 22.27
C ALA A 89 -13.95 -15.25 23.57
N LYS A 90 -14.09 -14.05 24.17
CA LYS A 90 -13.50 -13.73 25.48
C LYS A 90 -14.37 -14.22 26.64
N LYS A 91 -13.77 -15.03 27.52
CA LYS A 91 -14.24 -15.24 28.91
C LYS A 91 -13.59 -14.25 29.88
N ILE A 92 -13.59 -12.94 29.59
CA ILE A 92 -12.85 -11.94 30.39
C ILE A 92 -13.75 -10.86 30.99
N SER A 93 -13.60 -10.71 32.31
CA SER A 93 -14.16 -9.71 33.22
C SER A 93 -13.67 -8.28 32.91
N GLY A 94 -14.58 -7.31 32.93
CA GLY A 94 -14.26 -5.87 33.04
C GLY A 94 -14.71 -4.96 31.87
N LYS A 95 -14.91 -5.46 30.65
CA LYS A 95 -15.52 -4.70 29.53
C LYS A 95 -16.81 -5.36 29.08
N THR A 96 -17.81 -4.55 28.70
CA THR A 96 -19.05 -5.08 28.13
C THR A 96 -18.79 -5.62 26.71
N ARG A 97 -19.57 -6.62 26.28
CA ARG A 97 -19.45 -7.20 24.92
C ARG A 97 -19.52 -6.13 23.81
N LYS A 98 -20.35 -5.10 24.01
CA LYS A 98 -20.49 -3.97 23.09
C LYS A 98 -19.20 -3.14 22.95
N GLN A 99 -18.49 -2.89 24.06
CA GLN A 99 -17.21 -2.18 24.03
C GLN A 99 -16.10 -3.01 23.36
N LEU A 100 -16.17 -4.34 23.47
CA LEU A 100 -15.24 -5.22 22.75
C LEU A 100 -15.54 -5.21 21.25
N ALA A 101 -16.81 -5.35 20.86
CA ALA A 101 -17.22 -5.31 19.45
C ALA A 101 -16.77 -4.02 18.73
N ALA A 102 -16.84 -2.87 19.41
CA ALA A 102 -16.34 -1.59 18.87
C ALA A 102 -14.83 -1.58 18.59
N LEU A 103 -14.05 -2.44 19.25
CA LEU A 103 -12.62 -2.60 19.03
C LEU A 103 -12.30 -3.64 17.95
N PHE A 104 -13.28 -4.26 17.29
CA PHE A 104 -13.04 -5.39 16.38
C PHE A 104 -12.06 -5.08 15.24
N LEU A 105 -12.20 -3.93 14.58
CA LEU A 105 -11.32 -3.47 13.49
C LEU A 105 -10.51 -2.21 13.84
N GLN A 106 -10.33 -1.92 15.13
CA GLN A 106 -9.55 -0.77 15.62
C GLN A 106 -8.24 -1.24 16.26
N HIS A 107 -7.19 -0.42 16.23
CA HIS A 107 -5.94 -0.71 16.93
C HIS A 107 -6.17 -1.09 18.40
N GLN A 108 -5.39 -2.05 18.90
CA GLN A 108 -5.43 -2.43 20.31
C GLN A 108 -4.05 -2.89 20.83
N LEU A 109 -3.82 -2.65 22.12
CA LEU A 109 -2.61 -3.09 22.84
C LEU A 109 -2.77 -4.45 23.54
N LYS A 110 -3.91 -5.14 23.35
CA LYS A 110 -4.16 -6.45 23.96
C LYS A 110 -4.18 -7.53 22.87
N PRO A 111 -3.62 -8.72 23.13
CA PRO A 111 -3.67 -9.82 22.18
C PRO A 111 -5.09 -10.18 21.74
N LEU A 112 -5.22 -10.65 20.50
CA LEU A 112 -6.48 -11.16 19.97
C LEU A 112 -6.94 -12.39 20.77
N PRO A 113 -8.23 -12.46 21.13
CA PRO A 113 -8.79 -13.66 21.75
C PRO A 113 -9.02 -14.80 20.75
N THR A 114 -9.24 -14.45 19.49
CA THR A 114 -9.43 -15.37 18.37
C THR A 114 -9.20 -14.63 17.05
N SER A 115 -9.20 -15.36 15.92
CA SER A 115 -9.01 -14.81 14.57
C SER A 115 -10.06 -13.76 14.22
N LEU A 116 -9.70 -12.79 13.37
CA LEU A 116 -10.61 -11.78 12.85
C LEU A 116 -11.46 -12.33 11.69
N THR A 117 -10.89 -13.24 10.92
CA THR A 117 -11.55 -13.97 9.84
C THR A 117 -12.05 -15.34 10.30
N GLN A 118 -12.95 -15.91 9.50
CA GLN A 118 -13.45 -17.27 9.70
C GLN A 118 -12.37 -18.28 9.27
N LEU A 119 -11.72 -18.88 10.27
CA LEU A 119 -10.63 -19.84 10.09
C LEU A 119 -10.97 -21.23 10.67
N ASP A 120 -10.37 -22.26 10.08
CA ASP A 120 -10.35 -23.61 10.63
C ASP A 120 -9.73 -23.64 12.03
N ARG A 121 -10.19 -24.59 12.85
CA ARG A 121 -9.76 -24.69 14.25
C ARG A 121 -8.24 -24.83 14.39
N SER A 122 -7.58 -25.51 13.46
CA SER A 122 -6.13 -25.73 13.43
C SER A 122 -5.32 -24.44 13.25
N LEU A 123 -5.87 -23.43 12.58
CA LEU A 123 -5.18 -22.18 12.26
C LEU A 123 -5.45 -21.06 13.28
N ARG A 124 -6.41 -21.24 14.19
CA ARG A 124 -6.78 -20.18 15.16
C ARG A 124 -5.67 -19.84 16.14
N GLU A 125 -4.89 -20.84 16.55
CA GLU A 125 -3.74 -20.61 17.43
C GLU A 125 -2.66 -19.81 16.70
N ASP A 126 -2.29 -20.24 15.48
CA ASP A 126 -1.36 -19.53 14.60
C ASP A 126 -1.85 -18.10 14.30
N ALA A 127 -3.16 -17.86 14.13
CA ALA A 127 -3.73 -16.52 13.97
C ALA A 127 -3.56 -15.63 15.20
N THR A 128 -3.75 -16.17 16.41
CA THR A 128 -3.48 -15.38 17.63
C THR A 128 -1.99 -15.17 17.88
N HIS A 129 -1.14 -16.08 17.41
CA HIS A 129 0.31 -15.96 17.51
C HIS A 129 0.84 -14.88 16.56
N THR A 130 0.47 -14.94 15.28
CA THR A 130 0.83 -13.92 14.28
C THR A 130 0.48 -12.50 14.76
N PHE A 131 -0.68 -12.30 15.40
CA PHE A 131 -1.03 -11.01 15.98
C PHE A 131 -0.08 -10.54 17.11
N LYS A 132 0.43 -11.46 17.94
CA LYS A 132 1.45 -11.11 18.95
C LYS A 132 2.76 -10.71 18.29
N CYS A 133 3.15 -11.37 17.22
CA CYS A 133 4.33 -10.99 16.43
C CYS A 133 4.16 -9.57 15.85
N VAL A 134 2.98 -9.26 15.28
CA VAL A 134 2.64 -7.92 14.80
C VAL A 134 2.76 -6.89 15.92
N MET A 135 2.10 -7.11 17.06
CA MET A 135 2.15 -6.19 18.19
C MET A 135 3.58 -5.98 18.72
N GLY A 136 4.35 -7.05 18.85
CA GLY A 136 5.71 -6.96 19.35
C GLY A 136 6.66 -6.27 18.39
N PHE A 137 6.48 -6.48 17.08
CA PHE A 137 7.22 -5.73 16.07
C PHE A 137 6.91 -4.23 16.12
N MET A 138 5.63 -3.88 16.27
CA MET A 138 5.16 -2.49 16.34
C MET A 138 5.47 -1.80 17.68
N GLY A 139 6.06 -2.51 18.66
CA GLY A 139 6.35 -1.98 19.98
C GLY A 139 5.11 -1.81 20.88
N ASP A 140 3.97 -2.36 20.48
CA ASP A 140 2.70 -2.31 21.24
C ASP A 140 2.68 -3.31 22.39
N ALA A 141 3.59 -4.28 22.38
CA ALA A 141 3.84 -5.18 23.49
C ALA A 141 5.35 -5.27 23.76
N GLY A 142 5.70 -5.41 25.05
CA GLY A 142 7.08 -5.43 25.54
C GLY A 142 7.84 -6.71 25.17
N PHE A 143 8.02 -6.93 23.88
CA PHE A 143 8.86 -7.99 23.34
C PHE A 143 10.21 -7.44 22.95
N CYS A 144 11.26 -8.18 23.27
CA CYS A 144 12.59 -7.94 22.73
C CYS A 144 12.69 -8.68 21.38
N TYR A 145 13.53 -8.20 20.46
CA TYR A 145 13.83 -8.83 19.16
C TYR A 145 12.77 -8.65 18.04
N PRO A 146 12.54 -7.41 17.55
CA PRO A 146 11.58 -7.15 16.46
C PRO A 146 11.87 -7.95 15.18
N LEU A 147 13.14 -8.08 14.77
CA LEU A 147 13.48 -8.82 13.54
C LEU A 147 13.07 -10.30 13.61
N THR A 148 13.28 -10.95 14.77
CA THR A 148 12.86 -12.34 14.99
C THR A 148 11.34 -12.47 14.90
N LEU A 149 10.58 -11.51 15.46
CA LEU A 149 9.12 -11.51 15.36
C LEU A 149 8.63 -11.33 13.92
N ALA A 150 9.30 -10.48 13.13
CA ALA A 150 8.98 -10.32 11.72
C ALA A 150 9.23 -11.60 10.91
N GLN A 151 10.36 -12.27 11.16
CA GLN A 151 10.67 -13.56 10.55
C GLN A 151 9.64 -14.63 10.91
N GLU A 152 9.29 -14.73 12.19
CA GLU A 152 8.31 -15.68 12.70
C GLU A 152 6.92 -15.43 12.12
N LEU A 153 6.49 -14.16 12.06
CA LEU A 153 5.24 -13.76 11.41
C LEU A 153 5.18 -14.27 9.97
N VAL A 154 6.22 -14.02 9.18
CA VAL A 154 6.28 -14.46 7.78
C VAL A 154 6.31 -15.99 7.70
N ALA A 155 7.07 -16.66 8.55
CA ALA A 155 7.15 -18.13 8.57
C ALA A 155 5.78 -18.77 8.84
N LEU A 156 5.06 -18.27 9.85
CA LEU A 156 3.72 -18.73 10.17
C LEU A 156 2.75 -18.46 9.01
N ALA A 157 2.75 -17.26 8.45
CA ALA A 157 1.89 -16.90 7.33
C ALA A 157 2.12 -17.80 6.10
N LEU A 158 3.38 -18.11 5.77
CA LEU A 158 3.73 -19.03 4.68
C LEU A 158 3.26 -20.46 4.97
N LYS A 159 3.45 -20.96 6.19
CA LYS A 159 2.98 -22.28 6.64
C LYS A 159 1.45 -22.40 6.55
N GLY A 160 0.72 -21.37 6.96
CA GLY A 160 -0.76 -21.36 6.96
C GLY A 160 -1.40 -21.07 5.60
N GLY A 161 -0.60 -20.79 4.57
CA GLY A 161 -1.06 -20.53 3.20
C GLY A 161 -1.98 -19.32 3.07
N ALA A 162 -2.73 -19.25 1.97
CA ALA A 162 -3.57 -18.11 1.62
C ALA A 162 -4.56 -17.71 2.73
N THR A 163 -5.07 -18.68 3.49
CA THR A 163 -6.02 -18.44 4.58
C THR A 163 -5.41 -17.66 5.73
N LEU A 164 -4.22 -18.06 6.20
CA LEU A 164 -3.54 -17.33 7.28
C LEU A 164 -2.90 -16.03 6.78
N GLN A 165 -2.41 -15.99 5.55
CA GLN A 165 -1.93 -14.74 4.93
C GLN A 165 -3.05 -13.69 4.88
N THR A 166 -4.26 -14.09 4.49
CA THR A 166 -5.44 -13.22 4.50
C THR A 166 -5.74 -12.69 5.90
N GLU A 167 -5.73 -13.57 6.91
CA GLU A 167 -5.90 -13.16 8.32
C GLU A 167 -4.86 -12.12 8.74
N VAL A 168 -3.58 -12.34 8.41
CA VAL A 168 -2.48 -11.42 8.75
C VAL A 168 -2.69 -10.05 8.08
N TYR A 169 -3.11 -9.99 6.81
CA TYR A 169 -3.44 -8.71 6.17
C TYR A 169 -4.56 -7.96 6.90
N VAL A 170 -5.62 -8.67 7.34
CA VAL A 170 -6.71 -8.08 8.12
C VAL A 170 -6.21 -7.57 9.48
N GLN A 171 -5.35 -8.34 10.16
CA GLN A 171 -4.73 -7.93 11.42
C GLN A 171 -3.89 -6.66 11.29
N MET A 172 -3.16 -6.53 10.19
CA MET A 172 -2.32 -5.37 9.90
C MET A 172 -3.15 -4.12 9.60
N MET A 173 -4.16 -4.24 8.74
CA MET A 173 -5.09 -3.13 8.49
C MET A 173 -5.78 -2.69 9.79
N LYS A 174 -6.16 -3.63 10.66
CA LYS A 174 -6.68 -3.34 12.00
C LYS A 174 -5.68 -2.54 12.85
N GLN A 175 -4.42 -2.98 12.96
CA GLN A 175 -3.41 -2.30 13.79
C GLN A 175 -3.00 -0.93 13.24
N LEU A 176 -3.18 -0.69 11.94
CA LEU A 176 -2.96 0.60 11.32
C LEU A 176 -4.20 1.51 11.38
N THR A 177 -5.39 0.96 11.67
CA THR A 177 -6.63 1.73 11.80
C THR A 177 -6.72 2.39 13.18
N SER A 178 -6.77 3.72 13.19
CA SER A 178 -6.85 4.53 14.42
C SER A 178 -5.72 4.26 15.41
N ASN A 179 -4.50 4.01 14.90
CA ASN A 179 -3.32 3.82 15.75
C ASN A 179 -2.93 5.17 16.37
N PRO A 180 -2.95 5.32 17.71
CA PRO A 180 -2.63 6.59 18.35
C PRO A 180 -1.12 6.88 18.43
N SER A 181 -0.27 5.90 18.09
CA SER A 181 1.19 6.01 18.21
C SER A 181 1.84 6.09 16.83
N PRO A 182 2.36 7.26 16.43
CA PRO A 182 3.06 7.41 15.15
C PRO A 182 4.30 6.49 15.01
N ALA A 183 4.94 6.16 16.13
CA ALA A 183 6.07 5.23 16.14
C ALA A 183 5.62 3.78 15.84
N SER A 184 4.52 3.35 16.47
CA SER A 184 3.91 2.05 16.23
C SER A 184 3.41 1.94 14.79
N GLU A 185 2.74 2.99 14.30
CA GLU A 185 2.22 3.06 12.94
C GLU A 185 3.33 2.95 11.89
N ARG A 186 4.44 3.68 12.06
CA ARG A 186 5.61 3.62 11.17
C ARG A 186 6.16 2.19 11.06
N LEU A 187 6.33 1.51 12.19
CA LEU A 187 6.78 0.11 12.22
C LEU A 187 5.74 -0.82 11.56
N GLY A 188 4.44 -0.54 11.75
CA GLY A 188 3.37 -1.27 11.09
C GLY A 188 3.44 -1.17 9.56
N TRP A 189 3.73 0.01 9.00
CA TRP A 189 3.87 0.20 7.55
C TRP A 189 5.13 -0.46 6.97
N GLN A 190 6.24 -0.50 7.72
CA GLN A 190 7.43 -1.27 7.35
C GLN A 190 7.14 -2.77 7.32
N LEU A 191 6.46 -3.27 8.36
CA LEU A 191 6.03 -4.66 8.43
C LEU A 191 5.07 -5.01 7.28
N PHE A 192 4.16 -4.09 6.94
CA PHE A 192 3.25 -4.22 5.79
C PHE A 192 4.02 -4.45 4.48
N ALA A 193 5.01 -3.61 4.20
CA ALA A 193 5.85 -3.75 3.01
C ALA A 193 6.63 -5.07 3.00
N LEU A 194 7.16 -5.50 4.16
CA LEU A 194 7.85 -6.79 4.28
C LEU A 194 6.93 -7.96 3.87
N MET A 195 5.69 -7.97 4.36
CA MET A 195 4.74 -9.04 4.02
C MET A 195 4.36 -9.05 2.55
N VAL A 196 4.09 -7.88 1.96
CA VAL A 196 3.77 -7.76 0.52
C VAL A 196 4.91 -8.30 -0.34
N GLN A 197 6.17 -8.03 0.04
CA GLN A 197 7.35 -8.57 -0.64
C GLN A 197 7.50 -10.10 -0.49
N CYS A 198 7.01 -10.68 0.60
CA CYS A 198 7.15 -12.11 0.89
C CYS A 198 6.00 -12.95 0.33
N PHE A 199 4.76 -12.50 0.54
CA PHE A 199 3.54 -13.16 0.13
C PHE A 199 2.51 -12.09 -0.28
N PRO A 200 2.34 -11.82 -1.60
CA PRO A 200 1.40 -10.80 -2.05
C PRO A 200 -0.04 -11.16 -1.64
N PRO A 201 -0.95 -10.18 -1.46
CA PRO A 201 -2.30 -10.43 -1.01
C PRO A 201 -3.03 -11.49 -1.85
N ASP A 202 -3.81 -12.38 -1.23
CA ASP A 202 -4.66 -13.30 -1.97
C ASP A 202 -5.70 -12.53 -2.81
N PRO A 203 -6.10 -12.98 -4.02
CA PRO A 203 -7.09 -12.29 -4.84
C PRO A 203 -8.40 -11.93 -4.12
N LEU A 204 -8.79 -12.70 -3.10
CA LEU A 204 -10.00 -12.43 -2.32
C LEU A 204 -9.89 -11.20 -1.41
N VAL A 205 -8.68 -10.87 -0.94
CA VAL A 205 -8.44 -9.73 -0.04
C VAL A 205 -7.68 -8.60 -0.73
N GLU A 206 -7.11 -8.85 -1.92
CA GLU A 206 -6.27 -7.89 -2.66
C GLU A 206 -6.93 -6.53 -2.84
N ASN A 207 -8.22 -6.49 -3.23
CA ASN A 207 -8.89 -5.21 -3.44
C ASN A 207 -9.15 -4.45 -2.14
N TYR A 208 -9.39 -5.14 -1.03
CA TYR A 208 -9.57 -4.53 0.28
C TYR A 208 -8.24 -3.96 0.79
N VAL A 209 -7.14 -4.71 0.62
CA VAL A 209 -5.79 -4.25 0.93
C VAL A 209 -5.42 -3.03 0.07
N ALA A 210 -5.60 -3.12 -1.24
CA ALA A 210 -5.28 -2.02 -2.14
C ALA A 210 -6.11 -0.76 -1.86
N ASN A 211 -7.39 -0.91 -1.51
CA ASN A 211 -8.23 0.21 -1.09
C ASN A 211 -7.74 0.83 0.23
N PHE A 212 -7.38 0.01 1.21
CA PHE A 212 -6.82 0.48 2.48
C PHE A 212 -5.52 1.26 2.30
N LEU A 213 -4.63 0.77 1.43
CA LEU A 213 -3.32 1.39 1.17
C LEU A 213 -3.43 2.81 0.56
N ARG A 214 -4.57 3.19 -0.01
CA ARG A 214 -4.82 4.55 -0.51
C ARG A 214 -4.86 5.61 0.59
N GLY A 215 -5.16 5.20 1.83
CA GLY A 215 -5.13 6.07 3.01
C GLY A 215 -3.82 6.01 3.79
N GLY A 216 -2.82 5.25 3.31
CA GLY A 216 -1.52 5.13 3.97
C GLY A 216 -0.61 6.34 3.75
N PRO A 217 0.53 6.40 4.46
CA PRO A 217 1.48 7.51 4.36
C PRO A 217 2.27 7.50 3.05
N LEU A 218 2.42 6.32 2.44
CA LEU A 218 3.02 6.16 1.11
C LEU A 218 1.93 5.98 0.06
N SER A 219 2.26 6.33 -1.18
CA SER A 219 1.37 6.07 -2.31
C SER A 219 0.95 4.59 -2.38
N ALA A 220 -0.35 4.32 -2.52
CA ALA A 220 -0.86 2.96 -2.77
C ALA A 220 -0.14 2.27 -3.92
N THR A 221 0.33 3.06 -4.90
CA THR A 221 1.11 2.58 -6.04
C THR A 221 2.40 1.86 -5.65
N PHE A 222 3.08 2.29 -4.59
CA PHE A 222 4.31 1.64 -4.11
C PHE A 222 4.03 0.22 -3.62
N TYR A 223 3.05 0.06 -2.73
CA TYR A 223 2.70 -1.25 -2.20
C TYR A 223 2.16 -2.17 -3.30
N LEU A 224 1.41 -1.63 -4.27
CA LEU A 224 0.96 -2.38 -5.43
C LEU A 224 2.14 -2.85 -6.29
N ARG A 225 3.10 -1.96 -6.60
CA ARG A 225 4.32 -2.32 -7.34
C ARG A 225 5.13 -3.39 -6.62
N LEU A 226 5.32 -3.27 -5.29
CA LEU A 226 5.95 -4.30 -4.48
C LEU A 226 5.23 -5.65 -4.61
N GLY A 227 3.89 -5.63 -4.56
CA GLY A 227 3.06 -6.82 -4.71
C GLY A 227 3.18 -7.45 -6.09
N TYR A 228 3.14 -6.67 -7.16
CA TYR A 228 3.31 -7.16 -8.53
C TYR A 228 4.70 -7.75 -8.76
N ALA A 229 5.75 -7.06 -8.31
CA ALA A 229 7.12 -7.57 -8.37
C ALA A 229 7.26 -8.89 -7.59
N ALA A 230 6.66 -9.00 -6.40
CA ALA A 230 6.65 -10.23 -5.62
C ALA A 230 5.90 -11.37 -6.33
N ARG A 231 4.74 -11.09 -6.95
CA ARG A 231 3.99 -12.09 -7.74
C ARG A 231 4.80 -12.61 -8.92
N ARG A 232 5.52 -11.73 -9.64
CA ARG A 232 6.35 -12.14 -10.79
C ARG A 232 7.53 -13.02 -10.37
N ARG A 233 8.20 -12.65 -9.27
CA ARG A 233 9.28 -13.48 -8.69
C ARG A 233 8.77 -14.80 -8.11
N GLY A 234 7.47 -14.86 -7.82
CA GLY A 234 6.83 -15.94 -7.07
C GLY A 234 6.86 -15.67 -5.57
N PRO A 235 5.77 -15.97 -4.83
CA PRO A 235 5.78 -15.89 -3.38
C PRO A 235 6.94 -16.68 -2.77
N ARG A 236 7.52 -16.18 -1.68
CA ARG A 236 8.66 -16.85 -1.05
C ARG A 236 8.24 -18.21 -0.49
N SER A 237 9.11 -19.20 -0.64
CA SER A 237 8.93 -20.54 -0.04
C SER A 237 9.33 -20.61 1.44
N ARG A 238 10.09 -19.62 1.92
CA ARG A 238 10.55 -19.50 3.31
C ARG A 238 10.56 -18.05 3.77
N ALA A 239 10.55 -17.86 5.07
CA ALA A 239 10.77 -16.56 5.68
C ALA A 239 12.16 -15.99 5.29
N PRO A 240 12.31 -14.65 5.22
CA PRO A 240 13.60 -14.00 5.03
C PRO A 240 14.60 -14.39 6.12
N LEU A 241 15.88 -14.49 5.76
CA LEU A 241 16.96 -14.64 6.74
C LEU A 241 17.17 -13.32 7.49
N ASP A 242 17.80 -13.40 8.67
CA ASP A 242 18.12 -12.23 9.48
C ASP A 242 18.99 -11.21 8.73
N SER A 243 19.82 -11.69 7.80
CA SER A 243 20.63 -10.83 6.92
C SER A 243 19.82 -10.16 5.81
N GLU A 244 18.66 -10.71 5.41
CA GLU A 244 17.78 -10.13 4.38
C GLU A 244 16.86 -9.06 4.98
N LEU A 245 16.45 -9.22 6.25
CA LEU A 245 15.42 -8.40 6.87
C LEU A 245 15.71 -6.89 6.90
N PRO A 246 16.92 -6.40 7.27
CA PRO A 246 17.19 -4.97 7.32
C PRO A 246 16.95 -4.27 5.97
N GLY A 247 17.40 -4.87 4.87
CA GLY A 247 17.21 -4.29 3.53
C GLY A 247 15.76 -4.36 3.05
N MET A 248 15.00 -5.39 3.45
CA MET A 248 13.58 -5.47 3.10
C MET A 248 12.71 -4.47 3.87
N LEU A 249 13.10 -4.14 5.10
CA LEU A 249 12.41 -3.18 5.96
C LEU A 249 12.75 -1.73 5.61
N SER A 250 13.96 -1.46 5.10
CA SER A 250 14.39 -0.10 4.70
C SER A 250 13.62 0.45 3.51
N ALA A 251 13.00 -0.41 2.68
CA ALA A 251 12.29 0.00 1.46
C ALA A 251 11.23 1.11 1.68
N VAL A 252 10.55 1.09 2.84
CA VAL A 252 9.58 2.13 3.22
C VAL A 252 10.26 3.41 3.65
N GLU A 253 11.39 3.33 4.35
CA GLU A 253 12.15 4.49 4.84
C GLU A 253 12.84 5.22 3.68
N ASP A 254 13.42 4.46 2.75
CA ASP A 254 14.11 4.98 1.58
C ASP A 254 13.15 5.76 0.67
N MET A 255 11.91 5.29 0.52
CA MET A 255 10.93 5.98 -0.32
C MET A 255 10.33 7.22 0.34
N HIS A 256 10.05 7.21 1.66
CA HIS A 256 9.64 8.44 2.36
C HIS A 256 10.68 9.54 2.20
N ARG A 257 11.97 9.18 2.30
CA ARG A 257 13.07 10.13 2.09
C ARG A 257 13.12 10.63 0.64
N GLY A 258 12.83 9.77 -0.33
CA GLY A 258 12.76 10.14 -1.75
C GLY A 258 11.65 11.15 -2.05
N GLU A 259 10.43 10.89 -1.57
CA GLU A 259 9.28 11.79 -1.74
C GLU A 259 9.50 13.15 -1.04
N GLU A 260 10.12 13.16 0.15
CA GLU A 260 10.49 14.41 0.85
C GLU A 260 11.49 15.25 0.04
N ILE A 261 12.49 14.61 -0.60
CA ILE A 261 13.49 15.30 -1.42
C ILE A 261 12.85 15.86 -2.70
N GLU A 262 12.02 15.07 -3.41
CA GLU A 262 11.32 15.54 -4.61
C GLU A 262 10.37 16.71 -4.30
N ALA A 263 9.65 16.66 -3.18
CA ALA A 263 8.79 17.76 -2.75
C ALA A 263 9.57 19.05 -2.37
N MET A 264 10.83 18.92 -1.92
CA MET A 264 11.70 20.07 -1.65
C MET A 264 12.24 20.71 -2.93
N ASP A 265 12.46 19.93 -3.99
CA ASP A 265 12.91 20.43 -5.30
C ASP A 265 11.77 21.10 -6.10
N GLU A 266 10.50 20.80 -5.80
CA GLU A 266 9.32 21.45 -6.41
C GLU A 266 8.89 22.77 -5.74
N LEU A 267 9.68 23.32 -4.81
CA LEU A 267 9.34 24.58 -4.15
C LEU A 267 9.15 25.72 -5.19
N PRO A 268 8.03 26.46 -5.14
CA PRO A 268 7.80 27.54 -6.10
C PRO A 268 8.93 28.57 -6.00
N PRO A 269 9.34 29.18 -7.13
CA PRO A 269 10.44 30.14 -7.14
C PRO A 269 10.15 31.26 -6.13
N PRO A 270 11.18 31.74 -5.41
CA PRO A 270 10.99 32.78 -4.40
C PRO A 270 10.31 33.98 -5.03
N LEU A 271 9.26 34.48 -4.37
CA LEU A 271 8.52 35.65 -4.81
C LEU A 271 9.49 36.81 -5.06
N PRO A 272 9.34 37.58 -6.15
CA PRO A 272 10.23 38.69 -6.46
C PRO A 272 10.20 39.67 -5.28
N THR A 273 11.37 39.86 -4.67
CA THR A 273 11.54 40.83 -3.59
C THR A 273 11.27 42.22 -4.16
N SER A 274 10.23 42.88 -3.65
CA SER A 274 9.91 44.24 -4.05
C SER A 274 11.08 45.16 -3.71
N PRO A 275 11.56 46.01 -4.63
CA PRO A 275 12.68 46.89 -4.34
C PRO A 275 12.30 47.87 -3.23
N SER A 276 13.10 47.84 -2.17
CA SER A 276 13.05 48.74 -1.02
C SER A 276 12.97 50.19 -1.49
N ARG A 277 11.92 50.90 -1.10
CA ARG A 277 11.83 52.36 -1.29
C ARG A 277 13.04 52.99 -0.62
N LEU A 278 13.93 53.59 -1.42
CA LEU A 278 14.99 54.46 -0.93
C LEU A 278 14.36 55.60 -0.12
N GLY A 279 14.59 55.57 1.18
CA GLY A 279 14.24 56.66 2.09
C GLY A 279 15.01 57.92 1.70
N THR A 280 14.27 59.01 1.55
CA THR A 280 14.79 60.36 1.43
C THR A 280 15.64 60.71 2.66
N SER A 281 16.95 60.84 2.47
CA SER A 281 17.85 61.40 3.47
C SER A 281 17.73 62.92 3.48
N PHE A 282 17.14 63.42 4.57
CA PHE A 282 17.29 64.79 5.03
C PHE A 282 18.66 64.93 5.70
N SER A 283 19.49 65.87 5.24
CA SER A 283 20.46 66.56 6.11
C SER A 283 20.86 67.89 5.47
N GLY A 284 20.80 68.98 6.24
CA GLY A 284 20.98 70.36 5.79
C GLY A 284 22.31 71.01 6.16
N LYS A 285 22.30 72.35 6.00
CA LYS A 285 23.36 73.37 6.25
C LYS A 285 24.39 73.43 5.12
N ILE A 286 24.64 74.58 4.47
CA ILE A 286 24.88 75.94 4.99
C ILE A 286 23.95 76.97 4.33
#